data_AF-A0A8H8JGX7-F1
#
_entry.id   AF-A0A8H8JGX7-F1
#
_cell.length_a   1.000
_cell.length_b   1.000
_cell.length_c   1.000
_cell.angle_alpha   90.00
_cell.angle_beta   90.00
_cell.angle_gamma   90.00
#
_symmetry.space_group_name_H-M   'P 1'
#
loop_
_entity.id
_entity.type
_entity.pdbx_description
1 polymer ?
#
loop_
_entity_poly.entity_id
_entity_poly.type
_entity_poly.pdbx_seq_one_letter_code
_entity_poly.pdbx_strand_id
1 'polypeptide(L)'
;MLSYRISSWAAGWYKDNLRYRDKIMARLGVFNNSVEGLHSENKEALKEYVKSIEGGIKLIAESLYGDVLDYFEDDSDEVIELDALRDKYTEYVTGQVEEQLAKAKHQLDDKRTLSIVIGSGNRLESKILCVMHRLLKWHHRMFDIGKDKPLQDGITIGMVGSFHVIFDAFTARTRSLMESWRQQRMDVGLQAEWYANGLFEDWYKQEKDQPDDNDYDEEDLTDDEEVYNDDNELVEYATRPPTAVEADGDSVVEEPLVGANQVAQEFQGEDNDDECEEGAENEDQPENNENPVDNRDAGTNTGEDREREVDERLERLETGMRELKELMLKILERLE
;
A
#
# COMPACT_ATOMS: atom_id res chain seq x y z
N MET A 1 9.62 -26.26 12.42
CA MET A 1 10.71 -25.30 12.10
C MET A 1 10.33 -24.31 10.98
N LEU A 2 9.42 -24.66 10.05
CA LEU A 2 8.99 -23.78 8.96
C LEU A 2 8.09 -22.62 9.39
N SER A 3 7.12 -22.93 10.25
CA SER A 3 6.18 -21.94 10.77
C SER A 3 6.93 -20.75 11.37
N TYR A 4 8.03 -21.02 12.06
CA TYR A 4 8.92 -20.01 12.64
C TYR A 4 9.61 -19.11 11.60
N ARG A 5 10.05 -19.68 10.46
CA ARG A 5 10.69 -18.90 9.40
C ARG A 5 9.68 -17.98 8.70
N ILE A 6 8.49 -18.49 8.39
CA ILE A 6 7.43 -17.71 7.73
C ILE A 6 6.94 -16.59 8.66
N SER A 7 6.74 -16.87 9.95
CA SER A 7 6.35 -15.86 10.93
C SER A 7 7.43 -14.78 11.11
N SER A 8 8.71 -15.16 11.06
CA SER A 8 9.83 -14.21 11.14
C SER A 8 9.84 -13.22 9.96
N TRP A 9 9.49 -13.66 8.74
CA TRP A 9 9.41 -12.78 7.58
C TRP A 9 8.22 -11.83 7.63
N ALA A 10 7.06 -12.33 8.07
CA ALA A 10 5.88 -11.49 8.29
C ALA A 10 6.14 -10.42 9.37
N ALA A 11 6.87 -10.77 10.43
CA ALA A 11 7.30 -9.86 11.48
C ALA A 11 8.42 -8.90 11.05
N GLY A 12 9.24 -9.28 10.07
CA GLY A 12 10.39 -8.50 9.61
C GLY A 12 10.01 -7.10 9.13
N TRP A 13 8.93 -7.00 8.35
CA TRP A 13 8.43 -5.70 7.89
C TRP A 13 8.04 -4.76 9.05
N TYR A 14 7.39 -5.27 10.10
CA TYR A 14 7.02 -4.47 11.25
C TYR A 14 8.26 -3.97 12.02
N LYS A 15 9.25 -4.85 12.26
CA LYS A 15 10.52 -4.45 12.88
C LYS A 15 11.24 -3.36 12.09
N ASP A 16 11.23 -3.46 10.76
CA ASP A 16 11.80 -2.44 9.88
C ASP A 16 11.07 -1.10 10.02
N ASN A 17 9.74 -1.13 10.07
CA ASN A 17 8.92 0.05 10.28
C ASN A 17 9.19 0.72 11.63
N LEU A 18 9.33 -0.05 12.72
CA LEU A 18 9.75 0.49 14.02
C LEU A 18 11.12 1.17 13.95
N ARG A 19 12.09 0.52 13.29
CA ARG A 19 13.41 1.09 13.09
C ARG A 19 13.36 2.39 12.29
N TYR A 20 12.47 2.50 11.29
CA TYR A 20 12.26 3.75 10.55
C TYR A 20 11.53 4.81 11.37
N ARG A 21 10.52 4.45 12.17
CA ARG A 21 9.88 5.35 13.13
C ARG A 21 10.92 6.00 14.03
N ASP A 22 11.77 5.20 14.68
CA ASP A 22 12.77 5.73 15.61
C ASP A 22 13.76 6.67 14.91
N LYS A 23 14.19 6.32 13.69
CA LYS A 23 15.03 7.18 12.85
C LYS A 23 14.33 8.49 12.46
N ILE A 24 13.05 8.45 12.12
CA ILE A 24 12.23 9.62 11.79
C ILE A 24 12.14 10.54 13.01
N MET A 25 11.77 9.99 14.17
CA MET A 25 11.61 10.76 15.41
C MET A 25 12.93 11.38 15.87
N ALA A 26 14.03 10.63 15.78
CA ALA A 26 15.36 11.16 16.05
C ALA A 26 15.71 12.33 15.10
N ARG A 27 15.36 12.23 13.81
CA ARG A 27 15.60 13.30 12.83
C ARG A 27 14.74 14.54 13.08
N LEU A 28 13.47 14.38 13.44
CA LEU A 28 12.62 15.50 13.87
C LEU A 28 13.22 16.21 15.10
N GLY A 29 13.73 15.45 16.07
CA GLY A 29 14.46 16.00 17.20
C GLY A 29 15.70 16.80 16.79
N VAL A 30 16.48 16.32 15.82
CA VAL A 30 17.63 17.06 15.28
C VAL A 30 17.19 18.37 14.62
N PHE A 31 16.11 18.39 13.84
CA PHE A 31 15.61 19.63 13.23
C PHE A 31 15.22 20.67 14.28
N ASN A 32 14.46 20.26 15.30
CA ASN A 32 14.06 21.14 16.40
C ASN A 32 15.26 21.75 17.13
N ASN A 33 16.32 20.96 17.33
CA ASN A 33 17.53 21.42 18.02
C ASN A 33 18.50 22.22 17.11
N SER A 34 18.37 22.12 15.78
CA SER A 34 19.30 22.74 14.82
C SER A 34 18.99 24.21 14.51
N VAL A 35 17.83 24.71 14.95
CA VAL A 35 17.38 26.09 14.67
C VAL A 35 18.37 27.15 15.14
N GLU A 36 19.02 26.95 16.28
CA GLU A 36 19.94 27.95 16.85
C GLU A 36 21.22 28.12 16.04
N GLY A 37 21.73 27.01 15.48
CA GLY A 37 22.98 26.94 14.72
C GLY A 37 22.85 27.28 13.23
N LEU A 38 21.66 27.64 12.76
CA LEU A 38 21.39 27.94 11.36
C LEU A 38 21.63 29.44 11.03
N HIS A 39 21.90 29.76 9.77
CA HIS A 39 21.99 31.14 9.29
C HIS A 39 20.70 31.92 9.64
N SER A 40 20.80 33.19 10.02
CA SER A 40 19.66 33.97 10.56
C SER A 40 18.44 34.00 9.62
N GLU A 41 18.67 34.11 8.32
CA GLU A 41 17.62 34.12 7.29
C GLU A 41 16.91 32.76 7.16
N ASN A 42 17.59 31.66 7.48
CA ASN A 42 17.03 30.31 7.32
C ASN A 42 16.29 29.83 8.58
N LYS A 43 16.44 30.52 9.73
CA LYS A 43 15.85 30.09 11.01
C LYS A 43 14.33 30.02 10.95
N GLU A 44 13.70 31.01 10.33
CA GLU A 44 12.24 31.05 10.16
C GLU A 44 11.79 29.96 9.19
N ALA A 45 12.50 29.81 8.06
CA ALA A 45 12.21 28.78 7.07
C ALA A 45 12.26 27.36 7.66
N LEU A 46 13.23 27.05 8.54
CA LEU A 46 13.28 25.76 9.23
C LEU A 46 12.11 25.58 10.21
N LYS A 47 11.77 26.61 11.00
CA LYS A 47 10.65 26.56 11.94
C LYS A 47 9.32 26.31 11.22
N GLU A 48 9.08 27.03 10.13
CA GLU A 48 7.89 26.87 9.31
C GLU A 48 7.85 25.48 8.67
N TYR A 49 8.96 25.03 8.08
CA TYR A 49 9.09 23.68 7.52
C TYR A 49 8.74 22.60 8.55
N VAL A 50 9.33 22.64 9.75
CA VAL A 50 9.06 21.65 10.80
C VAL A 50 7.59 21.72 11.23
N LYS A 51 7.06 22.92 11.49
CA LYS A 51 5.67 23.13 11.88
C LYS A 51 4.69 22.53 10.88
N SER A 52 4.98 22.64 9.59
CA SER A 52 4.10 22.15 8.52
C SER A 52 4.06 20.62 8.41
N ILE A 53 5.16 19.92 8.71
CA ILE A 53 5.23 18.46 8.50
C ILE A 53 5.16 17.64 9.78
N GLU A 54 5.53 18.21 10.94
CA GLU A 54 5.73 17.45 12.18
C GLU A 54 4.45 16.75 12.64
N GLY A 55 3.31 17.43 12.58
CA GLY A 55 2.02 16.86 12.98
C GLY A 55 1.66 15.62 12.16
N GLY A 56 1.71 15.73 10.83
CA GLY A 56 1.40 14.60 9.94
C GLY A 56 2.40 13.44 10.07
N ILE A 57 3.69 13.75 10.25
CA ILE A 57 4.71 12.71 10.45
C ILE A 57 4.48 11.97 11.77
N LYS A 58 4.19 12.68 12.86
CA LYS A 58 3.93 12.07 14.17
C LYS A 58 2.70 11.18 14.13
N LEU A 59 1.61 11.64 13.53
CA LEU A 59 0.39 10.84 13.37
C LEU A 59 0.61 9.51 12.63
N ILE A 60 1.52 9.48 11.66
CA ILE A 60 1.83 8.24 10.91
C ILE A 60 2.88 7.39 11.64
N ALA A 61 3.91 8.01 12.22
CA ALA A 61 5.03 7.27 12.78
C ALA A 61 4.77 6.77 14.21
N GLU A 62 4.13 7.60 15.05
CA GLU A 62 3.83 7.28 16.45
C GLU A 62 2.63 6.33 16.61
N SER A 63 1.79 6.17 15.58
CA SER A 63 0.65 5.24 15.58
C SER A 63 1.06 3.76 15.59
N LEU A 64 2.32 3.46 15.21
CA LEU A 64 2.85 2.11 15.30
C LEU A 64 3.02 1.66 16.75
N TYR A 65 2.37 0.56 17.10
CA TYR A 65 2.59 -0.11 18.39
C TYR A 65 4.06 -0.47 18.56
N GLY A 66 4.63 -0.24 19.74
CA GLY A 66 6.02 -0.61 20.05
C GLY A 66 6.17 -2.09 20.41
N ASP A 67 5.20 -2.62 21.17
CA ASP A 67 5.46 -3.74 22.09
C ASP A 67 4.88 -5.08 21.59
N VAL A 68 4.45 -5.17 20.32
CA VAL A 68 3.76 -6.38 19.82
C VAL A 68 4.70 -7.59 19.72
N LEU A 69 6.01 -7.36 19.54
CA LEU A 69 6.99 -8.43 19.29
C LEU A 69 7.97 -8.73 20.42
N ASP A 70 7.86 -8.07 21.57
CA ASP A 70 8.73 -8.31 22.73
C ASP A 70 8.67 -9.78 23.20
N TYR A 71 7.57 -10.48 22.90
CA TYR A 71 7.40 -11.90 23.18
C TYR A 71 8.27 -12.84 22.34
N PHE A 72 8.91 -12.34 21.28
CA PHE A 72 9.74 -13.14 20.37
C PHE A 72 11.24 -12.83 20.50
N GLU A 73 11.65 -12.16 21.57
CA GLU A 73 13.06 -12.00 21.92
C GLU A 73 13.62 -13.34 22.40
N ASP A 74 14.18 -14.09 21.47
CA ASP A 74 14.99 -15.29 21.72
C ASP A 74 16.42 -15.00 21.26
N ASP A 75 17.39 -15.22 22.14
CA ASP A 75 18.82 -15.00 21.88
C ASP A 75 19.47 -16.20 21.17
N SER A 76 18.68 -17.03 20.49
CA SER A 76 19.19 -18.17 19.73
C SER A 76 20.05 -17.73 18.55
N ASP A 77 21.07 -18.53 18.22
CA ASP A 77 21.99 -18.25 17.10
C ASP A 77 21.22 -18.10 15.77
N GLU A 78 20.11 -18.82 15.59
CA GLU A 78 19.24 -18.71 14.44
C GLU A 78 18.54 -17.34 14.33
N VAL A 79 18.12 -16.75 15.46
CA VAL A 79 17.52 -15.41 15.49
C VAL A 79 18.56 -14.37 15.09
N ILE A 80 19.79 -14.50 15.58
CA ILE A 80 20.90 -13.60 15.24
C ILE A 80 21.20 -13.67 13.74
N GLU A 81 21.25 -14.87 13.15
CA GLU A 81 21.45 -15.03 11.69
C GLU A 81 20.30 -14.41 10.88
N LEU A 82 19.05 -14.63 11.31
CA LEU A 82 17.87 -14.06 10.66
C LEU A 82 17.84 -12.54 10.74
N ASP A 83 18.21 -11.96 11.89
CA ASP A 83 18.30 -10.52 12.07
C ASP A 83 19.39 -9.90 11.19
N ALA A 84 20.55 -10.58 11.04
CA ALA A 84 21.59 -10.16 10.11
C ALA A 84 21.14 -10.22 8.63
N LEU A 85 20.39 -11.26 8.24
CA LEU A 85 19.79 -11.36 6.90
C LEU A 85 18.73 -10.27 6.68
N ARG A 86 17.91 -9.99 7.69
CA ARG A 86 16.95 -8.88 7.65
C ARG A 86 17.68 -7.57 7.43
N ASP A 87 18.71 -7.27 8.21
CA ASP A 87 19.48 -6.03 8.06
C ASP A 87 20.01 -5.83 6.64
N LYS A 88 20.59 -6.88 6.03
CA LYS A 88 21.02 -6.84 4.62
C LYS A 88 19.86 -6.54 3.66
N TYR A 89 18.71 -7.19 3.86
CA TYR A 89 17.52 -6.96 3.04
C TYR A 89 16.97 -5.53 3.23
N THR A 90 16.86 -5.06 4.48
CA THR A 90 16.43 -3.70 4.79
C THR A 90 17.37 -2.70 4.12
N GLU A 91 18.69 -2.88 4.20
CA GLU A 91 19.67 -2.03 3.52
C GLU A 91 19.47 -2.00 2.01
N TYR A 92 19.27 -3.17 1.39
CA TYR A 92 18.96 -3.28 -0.04
C TYR A 92 17.69 -2.50 -0.41
N VAL A 93 16.57 -2.72 0.29
CA VAL A 93 15.32 -2.00 0.06
C VAL A 93 15.51 -0.50 0.27
N THR A 94 16.28 -0.12 1.30
CA THR A 94 16.57 1.29 1.56
C THR A 94 17.37 1.91 0.42
N GLY A 95 18.32 1.16 -0.13
CA GLY A 95 19.13 1.57 -1.28
C GLY A 95 18.28 1.79 -2.52
N GLN A 96 17.31 0.89 -2.80
CA GLN A 96 16.36 1.07 -3.89
C GLN A 96 15.53 2.35 -3.74
N VAL A 97 14.99 2.60 -2.54
CA VAL A 97 14.23 3.83 -2.27
C VAL A 97 15.10 5.08 -2.45
N GLU A 98 16.34 5.05 -1.98
CA GLU A 98 17.30 6.15 -2.13
C GLU A 98 17.66 6.40 -3.61
N GLU A 99 17.83 5.34 -4.41
CA GLU A 99 18.09 5.45 -5.84
C GLU A 99 16.89 6.07 -6.59
N GLN A 100 15.67 5.62 -6.30
CA GLN A 100 14.47 6.16 -6.93
C GLN A 100 14.20 7.62 -6.52
N LEU A 101 14.43 7.96 -5.25
CA LEU A 101 14.37 9.35 -4.79
C LEU A 101 15.44 10.20 -5.49
N ALA A 102 16.66 9.69 -5.68
CA ALA A 102 17.70 10.41 -6.40
C ALA A 102 17.30 10.68 -7.86
N LYS A 103 16.67 9.72 -8.55
CA LYS A 103 16.10 9.90 -9.91
C LYS A 103 15.03 11.00 -9.94
N ALA A 104 14.20 11.06 -8.90
CA ALA A 104 13.20 12.11 -8.71
C ALA A 104 13.76 13.40 -8.09
N LYS A 105 15.10 13.56 -8.00
CA LYS A 105 15.78 14.71 -7.36
C LYS A 105 15.31 15.00 -5.92
N HIS A 106 14.85 13.98 -5.22
CA HIS A 106 14.27 14.04 -3.88
C HIS A 106 13.06 14.97 -3.77
N GLN A 107 12.31 15.14 -4.87
CA GLN A 107 11.04 15.86 -4.88
C GLN A 107 9.93 14.88 -5.28
N LEU A 108 8.83 14.92 -4.53
CA LEU A 108 7.62 14.19 -4.84
C LEU A 108 6.58 15.21 -5.29
N ASP A 109 6.37 15.31 -6.60
CA ASP A 109 5.44 16.29 -7.18
C ASP A 109 4.00 15.78 -7.18
N ASP A 110 3.81 14.47 -7.29
CA ASP A 110 2.50 13.84 -7.37
C ASP A 110 2.48 12.39 -6.85
N LYS A 111 1.27 11.82 -6.74
CA LYS A 111 1.05 10.43 -6.32
C LYS A 111 1.74 9.42 -7.24
N ARG A 112 1.92 9.76 -8.53
CA ARG A 112 2.60 8.90 -9.51
C ARG A 112 4.09 8.78 -9.19
N THR A 113 4.74 9.89 -8.89
CA THR A 113 6.16 9.94 -8.49
C THR A 113 6.37 9.15 -7.21
N LEU A 114 5.50 9.32 -6.21
CA LEU A 114 5.53 8.50 -5.00
C LEU A 114 5.36 7.00 -5.31
N SER A 115 4.46 6.64 -6.22
CA SER A 115 4.23 5.24 -6.63
C SER A 115 5.46 4.63 -7.31
N ILE A 116 6.19 5.42 -8.12
CA ILE A 116 7.47 4.99 -8.73
C ILE A 116 8.53 4.74 -7.65
N VAL A 117 8.62 5.61 -6.65
CA VAL A 117 9.59 5.47 -5.54
C VAL A 117 9.28 4.26 -4.66
N ILE A 118 8.00 3.99 -4.38
CA ILE A 118 7.56 2.78 -3.66
C ILE A 118 7.80 1.53 -4.52
N GLY A 119 7.65 1.65 -5.84
CA GLY A 119 7.81 0.59 -6.82
C GLY A 119 6.50 -0.17 -7.06
N SER A 120 6.25 -0.52 -8.32
CA SER A 120 5.03 -1.21 -8.77
C SER A 120 4.76 -2.50 -8.00
N GLY A 121 3.51 -2.69 -7.59
CA GLY A 121 3.06 -3.88 -6.86
C GLY A 121 3.38 -3.88 -5.36
N ASN A 122 4.14 -2.91 -4.86
CA ASN A 122 4.40 -2.79 -3.42
C ASN A 122 3.25 -2.06 -2.71
N ARG A 123 2.97 -2.50 -1.48
CA ARG A 123 1.99 -1.85 -0.59
C ARG A 123 2.55 -0.54 -0.06
N LEU A 124 1.71 0.49 0.09
CA LEU A 124 2.14 1.82 0.57
C LEU A 124 2.77 1.71 1.98
N GLU A 125 2.06 1.05 2.88
CA GLU A 125 2.45 0.76 4.25
C GLU A 125 3.80 0.06 4.36
N SER A 126 4.22 -0.66 3.30
CA SER A 126 5.48 -1.42 3.36
C SER A 126 6.73 -0.57 3.27
N LYS A 127 6.65 0.61 2.64
CA LYS A 127 7.81 1.45 2.35
C LYS A 127 7.65 2.91 2.77
N ILE A 128 6.47 3.35 3.17
CA ILE A 128 6.20 4.79 3.40
C ILE A 128 7.12 5.41 4.45
N LEU A 129 7.39 4.71 5.57
CA LEU A 129 8.31 5.20 6.61
C LEU A 129 9.76 5.23 6.13
N CYS A 130 10.17 4.29 5.28
CA CYS A 130 11.49 4.34 4.64
C CYS A 130 11.62 5.60 3.75
N VAL A 131 10.61 5.88 2.92
CA VAL A 131 10.57 7.08 2.06
C VAL A 131 10.63 8.36 2.91
N MET A 132 9.80 8.47 3.93
CA MET A 132 9.78 9.62 4.86
C MET A 132 11.14 9.82 5.52
N HIS A 133 11.75 8.76 6.05
CA HIS A 133 13.10 8.83 6.65
C HIS A 133 14.14 9.34 5.64
N ARG A 134 14.11 8.86 4.39
CA ARG A 134 15.08 9.27 3.36
C ARG A 134 14.89 10.72 2.91
N LEU A 135 13.66 11.19 2.79
CA LEU A 135 13.37 12.60 2.56
C LEU A 135 13.85 13.47 3.72
N LEU A 136 13.55 13.11 4.99
CA LEU A 136 14.05 13.86 6.15
C LEU A 136 15.58 13.91 6.19
N LYS A 137 16.25 12.80 5.88
CA LYS A 137 17.71 12.74 5.79
C LYS A 137 18.25 13.70 4.72
N TRP A 138 17.60 13.78 3.56
CA TRP A 138 17.95 14.70 2.49
C TRP A 138 17.71 16.17 2.89
N HIS A 139 16.52 16.48 3.43
CA HIS A 139 16.17 17.83 3.89
C HIS A 139 17.14 18.30 4.98
N HIS A 140 17.54 17.42 5.89
CA HIS A 140 18.53 17.73 6.93
C HIS A 140 19.87 18.14 6.31
N ARG A 141 20.35 17.44 5.27
CA ARG A 141 21.56 17.83 4.54
C ARG A 141 21.43 19.22 3.88
N MET A 142 20.24 19.55 3.36
CA MET A 142 20.01 20.88 2.78
C MET A 142 20.08 21.97 3.84
N PHE A 143 19.49 21.75 5.02
CA PHE A 143 19.62 22.68 6.14
C PHE A 143 21.03 22.73 6.73
N ASP A 144 21.80 21.63 6.70
CA ASP A 144 23.22 21.65 7.07
C ASP A 144 24.02 22.60 6.16
N ILE A 145 23.77 22.60 4.85
CA ILE A 145 24.35 23.58 3.91
C ILE A 145 23.87 25.00 4.23
N GLY A 146 22.61 25.12 4.67
CA GLY A 146 22.00 26.38 5.12
C GLY A 146 22.58 26.96 6.42
N LYS A 147 23.55 26.31 7.06
CA LYS A 147 24.28 26.89 8.20
C LYS A 147 25.22 28.01 7.77
N ASP A 148 25.88 27.82 6.63
CA ASP A 148 26.91 28.74 6.13
C ASP A 148 26.36 29.77 5.13
N LYS A 149 25.23 29.47 4.47
CA LYS A 149 24.69 30.28 3.36
C LYS A 149 23.16 30.38 3.44
N PRO A 150 22.56 31.48 2.96
CA PRO A 150 21.11 31.54 2.79
C PRO A 150 20.65 30.45 1.81
N LEU A 151 19.54 29.78 2.15
CA LEU A 151 18.92 28.81 1.25
C LEU A 151 18.27 29.53 0.08
N GLN A 152 18.20 28.87 -1.08
CA GLN A 152 17.47 29.40 -2.22
C GLN A 152 15.96 29.45 -1.91
N ASP A 153 15.33 30.55 -2.31
CA ASP A 153 13.89 30.74 -2.20
C ASP A 153 13.11 29.58 -2.83
N GLY A 154 12.09 29.11 -2.11
CA GLY A 154 11.21 28.04 -2.57
C GLY A 154 11.71 26.60 -2.35
N ILE A 155 12.97 26.40 -1.93
CA ILE A 155 13.46 25.04 -1.60
C ILE A 155 12.58 24.39 -0.52
N THR A 156 12.27 25.12 0.56
CA THR A 156 11.44 24.61 1.65
C THR A 156 10.01 24.32 1.21
N ILE A 157 9.45 25.09 0.27
CA ILE A 157 8.13 24.85 -0.30
C ILE A 157 8.10 23.48 -1.01
N GLY A 158 9.10 23.17 -1.82
CA GLY A 158 9.20 21.86 -2.48
C GLY A 158 9.39 20.69 -1.49
N MET A 159 10.14 20.91 -0.41
CA MET A 159 10.29 19.92 0.66
C MET A 159 8.98 19.64 1.39
N VAL A 160 8.22 20.69 1.73
CA VAL A 160 6.89 20.58 2.35
C VAL A 160 5.90 19.92 1.39
N GLY A 161 5.90 20.32 0.12
CA GLY A 161 5.08 19.72 -0.93
C GLY A 161 5.28 18.22 -1.05
N SER A 162 6.53 17.75 -0.96
CA SER A 162 6.84 16.31 -1.01
C SER A 162 6.21 15.52 0.15
N PHE A 163 6.10 16.13 1.34
CA PHE A 163 5.40 15.53 2.48
C PHE A 163 3.88 15.59 2.33
N HIS A 164 3.33 16.67 1.77
CA HIS A 164 1.90 16.71 1.45
C HIS A 164 1.49 15.61 0.47
N VAL A 165 2.30 15.32 -0.55
CA VAL A 165 2.05 14.18 -1.45
C VAL A 165 2.00 12.85 -0.69
N ILE A 166 2.86 12.67 0.32
CA ILE A 166 2.84 11.49 1.20
C ILE A 166 1.55 11.46 2.03
N PHE A 167 1.18 12.58 2.66
CA PHE A 167 -0.03 12.68 3.47
C PHE A 167 -1.29 12.42 2.64
N ASP A 168 -1.41 13.03 1.46
CA ASP A 168 -2.53 12.83 0.55
C ASP A 168 -2.65 11.38 0.09
N ALA A 169 -1.52 10.74 -0.23
CA ALA A 169 -1.49 9.32 -0.58
C ALA A 169 -1.90 8.43 0.60
N PHE A 170 -1.49 8.79 1.83
CA PHE A 170 -1.85 8.10 3.05
C PHE A 170 -3.35 8.22 3.34
N THR A 171 -3.91 9.43 3.36
CA THR A 171 -5.36 9.73 3.44
C THR A 171 -6.15 8.91 2.41
N ALA A 172 -5.74 8.97 1.14
CA ALA A 172 -6.44 8.22 0.07
C ALA A 172 -6.40 6.70 0.32
N ARG A 173 -5.31 6.18 0.87
CA ARG A 173 -5.19 4.77 1.22
C ARG A 173 -6.07 4.42 2.43
N THR A 174 -6.10 5.25 3.47
CA THR A 174 -6.97 5.09 4.65
C THR A 174 -8.42 4.99 4.24
N ARG A 175 -8.92 5.95 3.45
CA ARG A 175 -10.31 5.97 2.96
C ARG A 175 -10.66 4.74 2.13
N SER A 176 -9.75 4.32 1.24
CA SER A 176 -9.93 3.09 0.45
C SER A 176 -10.01 1.83 1.31
N LEU A 177 -9.21 1.74 2.38
CA LEU A 177 -9.27 0.64 3.34
C LEU A 177 -10.59 0.65 4.12
N MET A 178 -10.99 1.82 4.64
CA MET A 178 -12.25 1.99 5.36
C MET A 178 -13.44 1.55 4.51
N GLU A 179 -13.50 1.98 3.25
CA GLU A 179 -14.55 1.59 2.32
C GLU A 179 -14.57 0.07 2.10
N SER A 180 -13.40 -0.53 1.89
CA SER A 180 -13.28 -1.98 1.73
C SER A 180 -13.75 -2.75 2.98
N TRP A 181 -13.45 -2.25 4.18
CA TRP A 181 -13.88 -2.85 5.44
C TRP A 181 -15.39 -2.71 5.68
N ARG A 182 -15.98 -1.56 5.30
CA ARG A 182 -17.44 -1.34 5.33
C ARG A 182 -18.17 -2.31 4.41
N GLN A 183 -17.69 -2.50 3.19
CA GLN A 183 -18.26 -3.45 2.22
C GLN A 183 -18.23 -4.90 2.75
N GLN A 184 -17.20 -5.24 3.50
CA GLN A 184 -17.04 -6.55 4.16
C GLN A 184 -17.80 -6.64 5.50
N ARG A 185 -18.53 -5.59 5.91
CA ARG A 185 -19.26 -5.49 7.19
C ARG A 185 -18.37 -5.71 8.42
N MET A 186 -17.11 -5.26 8.34
CA MET A 186 -16.17 -5.30 9.47
C MET A 186 -16.25 -4.01 10.29
N ASP A 187 -15.90 -4.09 11.57
CA ASP A 187 -15.72 -2.91 12.41
C ASP A 187 -14.49 -2.11 11.94
N VAL A 188 -14.75 -0.94 11.34
CA VAL A 188 -13.71 -0.09 10.75
C VAL A 188 -12.69 0.38 11.79
N GLY A 189 -13.14 0.69 13.00
CA GLY A 189 -12.25 1.17 14.06
C GLY A 189 -11.30 0.06 14.52
N LEU A 190 -11.85 -1.12 14.76
CA LEU A 190 -11.04 -2.30 15.10
C LEU A 190 -10.08 -2.67 13.97
N GLN A 191 -10.52 -2.61 12.70
CA GLN A 191 -9.62 -2.89 11.58
C GLN A 191 -8.50 -1.85 11.45
N ALA A 192 -8.77 -0.56 11.68
CA ALA A 192 -7.74 0.48 11.66
C ALA A 192 -6.69 0.29 12.77
N GLU A 193 -7.12 -0.16 13.95
CA GLU A 193 -6.26 -0.52 15.09
C GLU A 193 -5.31 -1.68 14.74
N TRP A 194 -5.83 -2.78 14.20
CA TRP A 194 -5.01 -3.98 13.99
C TRP A 194 -4.29 -4.03 12.64
N TYR A 195 -4.80 -3.33 11.62
CA TYR A 195 -4.21 -3.36 10.29
C TYR A 195 -2.85 -2.67 10.27
N ALA A 196 -1.87 -3.34 9.67
CA ALA A 196 -0.51 -2.81 9.53
C ALA A 196 0.12 -2.40 10.89
N ASN A 197 -0.30 -3.06 11.99
CA ASN A 197 0.15 -2.81 13.37
C ASN A 197 -0.15 -1.38 13.86
N GLY A 198 -1.38 -0.91 13.68
CA GLY A 198 -1.80 0.41 14.16
C GLY A 198 -1.38 1.58 13.27
N LEU A 199 -0.65 1.34 12.17
CA LEU A 199 -0.12 2.41 11.31
C LEU A 199 -1.17 3.45 10.90
N PHE A 200 -2.43 3.03 10.70
CA PHE A 200 -3.53 3.89 10.26
C PHE A 200 -4.44 4.36 11.40
N GLU A 201 -4.24 3.91 12.64
CA GLU A 201 -5.19 4.11 13.74
C GLU A 201 -5.38 5.60 14.07
N ASP A 202 -4.31 6.32 14.34
CA ASP A 202 -4.40 7.72 14.76
C ASP A 202 -4.83 8.65 13.61
N TRP A 203 -4.44 8.31 12.39
CA TRP A 203 -4.92 9.01 11.19
C TRP A 203 -6.43 8.80 10.99
N TYR A 204 -6.91 7.57 11.19
CA TYR A 204 -8.35 7.26 11.14
C TYR A 204 -9.13 8.03 12.20
N LYS A 205 -8.65 8.07 13.45
CA LYS A 205 -9.28 8.86 14.52
C LYS A 205 -9.36 10.34 14.14
N GLN A 206 -8.26 10.90 13.61
CA GLN A 206 -8.23 12.29 13.16
C GLN A 206 -9.23 12.56 12.02
N GLU A 207 -9.36 11.65 11.04
CA GLU A 207 -10.34 11.79 9.96
C GLU A 207 -11.79 11.67 10.47
N LYS A 208 -12.04 10.79 11.44
CA LYS A 208 -13.37 10.59 12.03
C LYS A 208 -13.84 11.80 12.86
N ASP A 209 -12.92 12.48 13.53
CA ASP A 209 -13.24 13.65 14.35
C ASP A 209 -13.51 14.91 13.52
N GLN A 210 -13.27 14.87 12.20
CA GLN A 210 -13.71 15.94 11.30
C GLN A 210 -15.21 15.81 11.11
N PRO A 211 -16.01 16.87 11.38
CA PRO A 211 -17.44 16.84 11.11
C PRO A 211 -17.63 16.48 9.63
N ASP A 212 -18.38 15.42 9.36
CA ASP A 212 -18.70 15.08 7.98
C ASP A 212 -19.62 16.20 7.49
N ASP A 213 -19.13 17.05 6.60
CA ASP A 213 -19.98 18.07 5.95
C ASP A 213 -21.14 17.41 5.16
N ASN A 214 -21.12 16.07 5.02
CA ASN A 214 -22.20 15.24 4.50
C ASN A 214 -23.00 14.50 5.57
N ASP A 215 -23.02 14.97 6.83
CA ASP A 215 -24.12 14.67 7.74
C ASP A 215 -25.40 15.30 7.14
N TYR A 216 -25.89 14.68 6.07
CA TYR A 216 -27.28 14.77 5.66
C TYR A 216 -28.06 14.30 6.88
N ASP A 217 -28.62 15.27 7.60
CA ASP A 217 -29.49 15.07 8.76
C ASP A 217 -30.42 13.87 8.48
N GLU A 218 -30.07 12.71 9.03
CA GLU A 218 -30.91 11.50 9.03
C GLU A 218 -32.22 11.76 9.82
N GLU A 219 -32.36 12.95 10.41
CA GLU A 219 -33.56 13.44 11.08
C GLU A 219 -34.71 13.81 10.12
N ASP A 220 -34.54 13.79 8.78
CA ASP A 220 -35.62 14.12 7.82
C ASP A 220 -36.28 12.91 7.13
N LEU A 221 -36.07 11.68 7.63
CA LEU A 221 -36.77 10.48 7.13
C LEU A 221 -37.91 9.99 8.04
N THR A 222 -38.29 10.74 9.07
CA THR A 222 -39.35 10.32 10.01
C THR A 222 -40.71 11.01 9.83
N ASP A 223 -40.89 11.94 8.89
CA ASP A 223 -42.10 12.79 8.91
C ASP A 223 -43.08 12.69 7.72
N ASP A 224 -43.05 11.62 6.92
CA ASP A 224 -44.08 11.40 5.87
C ASP A 224 -44.48 9.93 5.66
N GLU A 225 -44.70 9.16 6.74
CA GLU A 225 -45.59 7.99 6.67
C GLU A 225 -47.07 8.44 6.69
N GLU A 226 -47.53 9.19 5.68
CA GLU A 226 -48.93 9.10 5.28
C GLU A 226 -49.11 7.81 4.48
N VAL A 227 -49.47 6.75 5.20
CA VAL A 227 -49.88 5.44 4.68
C VAL A 227 -51.08 5.60 3.74
N TYR A 228 -50.83 5.80 2.45
CA TYR A 228 -51.80 5.49 1.40
C TYR A 228 -51.71 3.98 1.15
N ASN A 229 -52.58 3.22 1.83
CA ASN A 229 -52.88 1.84 1.47
C ASN A 229 -53.51 1.82 0.06
N ASP A 230 -52.69 1.78 -0.99
CA ASP A 230 -53.14 1.42 -2.33
C ASP A 230 -52.86 -0.08 -2.55
N ASP A 231 -53.80 -0.91 -2.07
CA ASP A 231 -53.79 -2.37 -2.20
C ASP A 231 -53.87 -2.86 -3.67
N ASN A 232 -53.75 -1.98 -4.66
CA ASN A 232 -54.02 -2.28 -6.06
C ASN A 232 -52.77 -2.37 -6.95
N GLU A 233 -51.56 -2.00 -6.48
CA GLU A 233 -50.35 -1.98 -7.32
C GLU A 233 -49.51 -3.27 -7.26
N LEU A 234 -49.72 -4.13 -6.26
CA LEU A 234 -48.95 -5.38 -6.10
C LEU A 234 -49.36 -6.52 -7.06
N VAL A 235 -50.47 -6.37 -7.81
CA VAL A 235 -50.93 -7.41 -8.74
C VAL A 235 -50.23 -7.30 -10.11
N GLU A 236 -49.70 -6.13 -10.48
CA GLU A 236 -49.15 -5.93 -11.83
C GLU A 236 -47.74 -6.51 -12.02
N TYR A 237 -46.95 -6.63 -10.95
CA TYR A 237 -45.58 -7.14 -11.02
C TYR A 237 -45.46 -8.67 -11.03
N ALA A 238 -46.49 -9.40 -10.56
CA ALA A 238 -46.48 -10.86 -10.55
C ALA A 238 -46.87 -11.49 -11.90
N THR A 239 -47.44 -10.71 -12.83
CA THR A 239 -47.86 -11.18 -14.16
C THR A 239 -46.96 -10.73 -15.31
N ARG A 240 -45.87 -9.99 -15.06
CA ARG A 240 -44.91 -9.69 -16.13
C ARG A 240 -44.21 -10.99 -16.55
N PRO A 241 -44.41 -11.47 -17.79
CA PRO A 241 -43.64 -12.61 -18.28
C PRO A 241 -42.15 -12.25 -18.28
N PRO A 242 -41.25 -13.23 -18.11
CA PRO A 242 -39.80 -13.00 -18.17
C PRO A 242 -39.51 -12.32 -19.50
N THR A 243 -39.02 -11.08 -19.44
CA THR A 243 -38.66 -10.32 -20.63
C THR A 243 -37.61 -11.11 -21.38
N ALA A 244 -37.99 -11.61 -22.56
CA ALA A 244 -37.06 -12.14 -23.53
C ALA A 244 -36.02 -11.05 -23.81
N VAL A 245 -34.75 -11.44 -23.74
CA VAL A 245 -33.61 -10.62 -24.16
C VAL A 245 -33.78 -10.37 -25.65
N GLU A 246 -34.41 -9.26 -26.02
CA GLU A 246 -34.46 -8.80 -27.42
C GLU A 246 -33.05 -8.36 -27.80
N ALA A 247 -32.42 -9.23 -28.60
CA ALA A 247 -31.20 -8.96 -29.33
C ALA A 247 -31.51 -7.99 -30.47
N ASP A 248 -31.63 -6.71 -30.16
CA ASP A 248 -31.64 -5.66 -31.17
C ASP A 248 -30.22 -5.11 -31.35
N GLY A 249 -29.60 -5.57 -32.43
CA GLY A 249 -28.48 -4.88 -33.04
C GLY A 249 -28.98 -3.61 -33.70
N ASP A 250 -28.46 -2.47 -33.27
CA ASP A 250 -28.51 -1.24 -34.04
C ASP A 250 -27.10 -0.78 -34.37
N SER A 251 -26.86 -0.63 -35.66
CA SER A 251 -25.58 -0.28 -36.26
C SER A 251 -25.46 1.24 -36.28
N VAL A 252 -24.69 1.82 -35.36
CA VAL A 252 -24.33 3.23 -35.46
C VAL A 252 -23.18 3.36 -36.45
N VAL A 253 -23.53 3.92 -37.61
CA VAL A 253 -22.64 4.33 -38.69
C VAL A 253 -21.80 5.53 -38.20
N GLU A 254 -20.51 5.34 -38.01
CA GLU A 254 -19.56 6.45 -37.83
C GLU A 254 -19.24 7.10 -39.19
N GLU A 255 -19.58 8.38 -39.32
CA GLU A 255 -19.10 9.23 -40.41
C GLU A 255 -17.65 9.68 -40.18
N PRO A 256 -16.84 9.82 -41.25
CA PRO A 256 -15.44 10.20 -41.15
C PRO A 256 -15.26 11.73 -41.13
N LEU A 257 -14.68 12.25 -40.05
CA LEU A 257 -14.19 13.64 -40.00
C LEU A 257 -12.81 13.73 -40.66
N VAL A 258 -12.82 14.23 -41.89
CA VAL A 258 -11.67 14.73 -42.65
C VAL A 258 -11.27 16.10 -42.10
N GLY A 259 -9.99 16.29 -41.74
CA GLY A 259 -9.49 17.62 -41.36
C GLY A 259 -8.04 17.67 -40.90
N ALA A 260 -7.12 17.66 -41.85
CA ALA A 260 -5.68 17.80 -41.69
C ALA A 260 -5.22 19.04 -40.91
N ASN A 261 -4.14 18.92 -40.12
CA ASN A 261 -2.96 19.74 -40.37
C ASN A 261 -1.66 19.16 -39.78
N GLN A 262 -0.67 19.09 -40.65
CA GLN A 262 0.72 18.70 -40.41
C GLN A 262 1.49 19.86 -39.76
N VAL A 263 2.40 19.57 -38.82
CA VAL A 263 3.79 20.08 -38.87
C VAL A 263 4.70 19.04 -38.23
N ALA A 264 5.74 18.68 -38.97
CA ALA A 264 6.77 17.70 -38.67
C ALA A 264 7.76 18.17 -37.59
N GLN A 265 8.30 17.21 -36.83
CA GLN A 265 9.73 17.20 -36.55
C GLN A 265 10.24 15.77 -36.36
N GLU A 266 11.16 15.39 -37.24
CA GLU A 266 11.86 14.12 -37.30
C GLU A 266 12.69 13.87 -36.03
N PHE A 267 12.59 12.65 -35.48
CA PHE A 267 13.70 12.05 -34.75
C PHE A 267 13.75 10.55 -35.06
N GLN A 268 14.85 10.15 -35.69
CA GLN A 268 15.20 8.78 -36.04
C GLN A 268 15.94 8.11 -34.87
N GLY A 269 15.68 6.83 -34.66
CA GLY A 269 16.41 5.93 -33.78
C GLY A 269 15.57 4.67 -33.60
N GLU A 270 15.58 3.78 -34.60
CA GLU A 270 16.34 2.52 -34.55
C GLU A 270 15.77 1.55 -33.50
N ASP A 271 14.63 0.96 -33.86
CA ASP A 271 14.07 -0.22 -33.20
C ASP A 271 14.80 -1.47 -33.73
N ASN A 272 15.36 -2.26 -32.81
CA ASN A 272 15.78 -3.62 -33.08
C ASN A 272 14.62 -4.54 -32.74
N ASP A 273 14.05 -5.13 -33.78
CA ASP A 273 13.12 -6.24 -33.72
C ASP A 273 13.85 -7.49 -33.19
N ASP A 274 13.36 -8.07 -32.10
CA ASP A 274 13.69 -9.44 -31.71
C ASP A 274 12.37 -10.17 -31.42
N GLU A 275 11.91 -10.89 -32.44
CA GLU A 275 10.72 -11.73 -32.43
C GLU A 275 11.01 -12.98 -31.57
N CYS A 276 10.23 -13.19 -30.50
CA CYS A 276 10.14 -14.48 -29.83
C CYS A 276 8.73 -15.02 -29.99
N GLU A 277 8.61 -15.93 -30.97
CA GLU A 277 7.57 -16.91 -31.19
C GLU A 277 7.42 -17.83 -29.96
N GLU A 278 6.26 -17.86 -29.31
CA GLU A 278 5.84 -19.03 -28.52
C GLU A 278 4.35 -19.32 -28.76
N GLY A 279 4.09 -20.47 -29.38
CA GLY A 279 2.77 -21.02 -29.58
C GLY A 279 2.21 -21.63 -28.30
N ALA A 280 0.97 -21.31 -27.98
CA ALA A 280 0.21 -21.98 -26.94
C ALA A 280 -0.73 -23.01 -27.57
N GLU A 281 -0.46 -24.28 -27.29
CA GLU A 281 -1.33 -25.41 -27.64
C GLU A 281 -2.58 -25.38 -26.73
N ASN A 282 -3.75 -25.43 -27.35
CA ASN A 282 -5.04 -25.61 -26.68
C ASN A 282 -5.17 -27.08 -26.24
N GLU A 283 -5.21 -27.34 -24.94
CA GLU A 283 -5.68 -28.62 -24.41
C GLU A 283 -7.16 -28.52 -23.99
N ASP A 284 -7.97 -29.28 -24.71
CA ASP A 284 -9.39 -29.56 -24.47
C ASP A 284 -9.63 -30.13 -23.06
N GLN A 285 -10.50 -29.48 -22.28
CA GLN A 285 -11.12 -30.09 -21.10
C GLN A 285 -12.52 -30.62 -21.46
N PRO A 286 -12.84 -31.90 -21.21
CA PRO A 286 -14.19 -32.40 -21.39
C PRO A 286 -15.07 -32.04 -20.19
N GLU A 287 -16.19 -31.38 -20.48
CA GLU A 287 -17.33 -31.25 -19.58
C GLU A 287 -17.94 -32.64 -19.31
N ASN A 288 -17.96 -33.04 -18.04
CA ASN A 288 -18.84 -34.10 -17.55
C ASN A 288 -18.96 -33.98 -16.04
N ASN A 289 -20.12 -33.52 -15.54
CA ASN A 289 -20.57 -33.93 -14.23
C ASN A 289 -22.09 -33.89 -14.12
N GLU A 290 -22.69 -35.04 -14.38
CA GLU A 290 -24.05 -35.38 -13.97
C GLU A 290 -24.06 -35.58 -12.44
N ASN A 291 -24.96 -34.90 -11.74
CA ASN A 291 -25.25 -35.16 -10.33
C ASN A 291 -26.13 -36.40 -10.18
N PRO A 292 -25.76 -37.39 -9.35
CA PRO A 292 -26.71 -38.25 -8.69
C PRO A 292 -26.81 -37.88 -7.20
N VAL A 293 -28.00 -37.47 -6.84
CA VAL A 293 -28.54 -37.55 -5.48
C VAL A 293 -28.54 -39.03 -5.07
N ASP A 294 -27.83 -39.43 -4.01
CA ASP A 294 -28.45 -40.11 -2.85
C ASP A 294 -27.50 -40.46 -1.69
N ASN A 295 -28.10 -40.40 -0.49
CA ASN A 295 -27.85 -41.17 0.73
C ASN A 295 -26.48 -41.22 1.44
N ARG A 296 -26.45 -40.50 2.58
CA ARG A 296 -26.16 -41.02 3.94
C ARG A 296 -25.40 -42.35 4.04
N ASP A 297 -24.13 -42.29 4.44
CA ASP A 297 -23.67 -43.11 5.56
C ASP A 297 -22.47 -42.45 6.27
N ALA A 298 -22.47 -42.55 7.59
CA ALA A 298 -21.52 -41.92 8.49
C ALA A 298 -20.23 -42.76 8.58
N GLY A 299 -19.16 -42.28 7.95
CA GLY A 299 -17.81 -42.84 8.09
C GLY A 299 -16.86 -41.82 8.73
N THR A 300 -16.47 -42.06 9.98
CA THR A 300 -15.58 -41.22 10.81
C THR A 300 -14.10 -41.24 10.38
N ASN A 301 -13.80 -41.04 9.09
CA ASN A 301 -12.42 -41.14 8.56
C ASN A 301 -11.85 -39.82 8.02
N THR A 302 -12.46 -38.67 8.34
CA THR A 302 -12.08 -37.36 7.78
C THR A 302 -10.89 -36.68 8.47
N GLY A 303 -10.37 -37.26 9.56
CA GLY A 303 -9.24 -36.71 10.31
C GLY A 303 -7.89 -36.98 9.63
N GLU A 304 -7.61 -38.24 9.31
CA GLU A 304 -6.32 -38.67 8.74
C GLU A 304 -6.07 -38.11 7.34
N ASP A 305 -7.13 -37.98 6.53
CA ASP A 305 -7.01 -37.41 5.18
C ASP A 305 -6.71 -35.90 5.22
N ARG A 306 -7.29 -35.17 6.19
CA ARG A 306 -6.97 -33.76 6.39
C ARG A 306 -5.56 -33.54 6.93
N GLU A 307 -5.09 -34.42 7.82
CA GLU A 307 -3.73 -34.37 8.35
C GLU A 307 -2.71 -34.61 7.23
N ARG A 308 -2.93 -35.64 6.39
CA ARG A 308 -2.08 -35.90 5.21
C ARG A 308 -2.08 -34.72 4.21
N GLU A 309 -3.23 -34.10 3.96
CA GLU A 309 -3.30 -32.92 3.08
C GLU A 309 -2.50 -31.74 3.65
N VAL A 310 -2.56 -31.51 4.96
CA VAL A 310 -1.78 -30.46 5.62
C VAL A 310 -0.29 -30.76 5.53
N ASP A 311 0.13 -32.00 5.75
CA ASP A 311 1.54 -32.41 5.65
C ASP A 311 2.09 -32.24 4.22
N GLU A 312 1.33 -32.65 3.20
CA GLU A 312 1.74 -32.45 1.80
C GLU A 312 1.84 -30.96 1.42
N ARG A 313 1.00 -30.11 1.99
CA ARG A 313 1.08 -28.66 1.81
C ARG A 313 2.29 -28.08 2.52
N LEU A 314 2.64 -28.59 3.69
CA LEU A 314 3.85 -28.19 4.42
C LEU A 314 5.12 -28.60 3.67
N GLU A 315 5.20 -29.82 3.12
CA GLU A 315 6.35 -30.27 2.32
C GLU A 315 6.52 -29.45 1.03
N ARG A 316 5.41 -29.08 0.37
CA ARG A 316 5.45 -28.17 -0.78
C ARG A 316 5.98 -26.79 -0.40
N LEU A 317 5.54 -26.24 0.74
CA LEU A 317 6.05 -24.97 1.27
C LEU A 317 7.53 -25.07 1.67
N GLU A 318 7.99 -26.20 2.20
CA GLU A 318 9.41 -26.46 2.50
C GLU A 318 10.29 -26.38 1.28
N THR A 319 9.84 -27.00 0.20
CA THR A 319 10.59 -27.04 -1.05
C THR A 319 10.65 -25.66 -1.67
N GLY A 320 9.51 -24.96 -1.77
CA GLY A 320 9.48 -23.58 -2.29
C GLY A 320 10.32 -22.59 -1.46
N MET A 321 10.39 -22.75 -0.14
CA MET A 321 11.26 -21.90 0.69
C MET A 321 12.76 -22.22 0.54
N ARG A 322 13.12 -23.49 0.30
CA ARG A 322 14.52 -23.83 -0.02
C ARG A 322 14.94 -23.19 -1.33
N GLU A 323 14.10 -23.25 -2.35
CA GLU A 323 14.33 -22.58 -3.64
C GLU A 323 14.42 -21.06 -3.48
N LEU A 324 13.52 -20.44 -2.70
CA LEU A 324 13.58 -19.01 -2.41
C LEU A 324 14.87 -18.62 -1.67
N LYS A 325 15.29 -19.41 -0.68
CA LYS A 325 16.56 -19.20 0.02
C LYS A 325 17.75 -19.27 -0.94
N GLU A 326 17.79 -20.25 -1.85
CA GLU A 326 18.83 -20.34 -2.87
C GLU A 326 18.81 -19.16 -3.85
N LEU A 327 17.63 -18.69 -4.26
CA LEU A 327 17.48 -17.50 -5.09
C LEU A 327 17.99 -16.24 -4.37
N MET A 328 17.65 -16.07 -3.10
CA MET A 328 18.14 -14.94 -2.31
C MET A 328 19.66 -14.97 -2.16
N LEU A 329 20.24 -16.13 -1.89
CA LEU A 329 21.70 -16.30 -1.84
C LEU A 329 22.35 -15.95 -3.18
N LYS A 330 21.78 -16.41 -4.31
CA LYS A 330 22.26 -16.05 -5.65
C LYS A 330 22.15 -14.56 -5.95
N ILE A 331 21.10 -13.88 -5.47
CA ILE A 331 20.96 -12.43 -5.62
C ILE A 331 22.03 -11.71 -4.80
N LEU A 332 22.28 -12.15 -3.56
CA LEU A 332 23.32 -11.57 -2.70
C LEU A 332 24.72 -11.77 -3.29
N GLU A 333 25.04 -12.94 -3.83
CA GLU A 333 26.31 -13.21 -4.52
C GLU A 333 26.54 -12.32 -5.76
N ARG A 334 25.48 -11.83 -6.40
CA ARG A 334 25.58 -10.91 -7.55
C ARG A 334 25.72 -9.45 -7.15
N LEU A 335 25.50 -9.12 -5.88
CA LEU A 335 25.61 -7.76 -5.35
C LEU A 335 26.99 -7.47 -4.73
N GLU A 336 27.81 -8.49 -4.49
CA GLU A 336 29.25 -8.39 -4.20
C GLU A 336 30.06 -8.23 -5.49
#